data_AF-A0A368F6R9-F1
#
_entry.id   AF-A0A368F6R9-F1
#
_cell.length_a   1.000
_cell.length_b   1.000
_cell.length_c   1.000
_cell.angle_alpha   90.00
_cell.angle_beta   90.00
_cell.angle_gamma   90.00
#
_symmetry.space_group_name_H-M   'P 1'
#
loop_
_entity.id
_entity.type
_entity.pdbx_description
1 polymer ?
#
loop_
_entity_poly.entity_id
_entity_poly.type
_entity_poly.pdbx_seq_one_letter_code
_entity_poly.pdbx_strand_id
1 'polypeptide(L)'
;LCFSACAQGEFGPHCQYTCNDCKNGGSCSSDQTSCECPPGFTGDICDDMCPDGRWGAGCNQICGCDGKSCDPVTGSCRCTSAEECPQGPCPPGFYGPMCELKCRMQCPDGRCDPVYGYCTCEEGL
;
A
#
# COMPACT_ATOMS: atom_id res chain seq x y z
N LEU A 1 16.26 31.38 18.44
CA LEU A 1 17.33 30.51 17.87
C LEU A 1 17.21 30.60 16.35
N CYS A 2 18.30 30.95 15.66
CA CYS A 2 18.35 30.89 14.20
C CYS A 2 18.81 29.48 13.85
N PHE A 3 17.95 28.67 13.23
CA PHE A 3 18.42 27.46 12.58
C PHE A 3 19.05 27.92 11.27
N SER A 4 20.36 27.79 11.15
CA SER A 4 21.03 27.93 9.85
C SER A 4 20.33 26.99 8.87
N ALA A 5 19.91 27.50 7.71
CA ALA A 5 19.47 26.62 6.64
C ALA A 5 20.60 25.63 6.32
N CYS A 6 20.26 24.39 5.97
CA CYS A 6 21.25 23.39 5.57
C CYS A 6 22.08 23.90 4.38
N ALA A 7 23.30 23.36 4.23
CA ALA A 7 24.08 23.65 3.03
C ALA A 7 23.32 23.16 1.79
N GLN A 8 23.64 23.72 0.63
CA GLN A 8 22.98 23.32 -0.61
C GLN A 8 23.20 21.82 -0.88
N GLY A 9 22.12 21.05 -1.03
CA GLY A 9 22.16 19.60 -1.22
C GLY A 9 22.01 18.77 0.06
N GLU A 10 21.90 19.41 1.23
CA GLU A 10 21.67 18.75 2.52
C GLU A 10 20.27 19.03 3.05
N PHE A 11 19.67 18.04 3.71
CA PHE A 11 18.32 18.14 4.26
C PHE A 11 18.08 17.19 5.45
N GLY A 12 16.87 17.26 5.99
CA GLY A 12 16.45 16.50 7.17
C GLY A 12 16.90 17.08 8.51
N PRO A 13 16.62 16.38 9.62
CA PRO A 13 17.04 16.81 10.94
C PRO A 13 18.56 16.91 11.03
N HIS A 14 19.05 18.06 11.49
CA HIS A 14 20.48 18.34 11.59
C HIS A 14 21.26 18.29 10.25
N CYS A 15 20.57 18.41 9.10
CA CYS A 15 21.19 18.43 7.77
C CYS A 15 22.00 17.16 7.47
N GLN A 16 21.57 16.03 8.00
CA GLN A 16 22.34 14.78 7.94
C GLN A 16 22.12 13.97 6.65
N TYR A 17 21.12 14.32 5.83
CA TYR A 17 20.77 13.59 4.62
C TYR A 17 21.13 14.36 3.35
N THR A 18 21.39 13.61 2.29
CA THR A 18 21.68 14.07 0.94
C THR A 18 20.85 13.29 -0.08
N CYS A 19 20.85 13.72 -1.35
CA CYS A 19 20.15 13.00 -2.42
C CYS A 19 20.58 11.53 -2.58
N ASN A 20 21.78 11.14 -2.14
CA ASN A 20 22.25 9.76 -2.24
C ASN A 20 21.61 8.85 -1.19
N ASP A 21 20.99 9.41 -0.17
CA ASP A 21 20.38 8.67 0.93
C ASP A 21 18.95 8.22 0.60
N CYS A 22 18.34 8.74 -0.47
CA CYS A 22 16.98 8.35 -0.90
C CYS A 22 16.89 6.84 -1.15
N LYS A 23 15.96 6.17 -0.46
CA LYS A 23 15.75 4.71 -0.52
C LYS A 23 14.49 4.35 -1.31
N ASN A 24 14.29 3.03 -1.46
CA ASN A 24 13.09 2.42 -2.06
C ASN A 24 12.74 2.92 -3.47
N GLY A 25 13.72 3.45 -4.21
CA GLY A 25 13.52 4.01 -5.55
C GLY A 25 13.08 5.48 -5.57
N GLY A 26 13.18 6.20 -4.45
CA GLY A 26 12.96 7.64 -4.41
C GLY A 26 13.96 8.42 -5.25
N SER A 27 13.49 9.50 -5.87
CA SER A 27 14.31 10.46 -6.63
C SER A 27 14.59 11.69 -5.78
N CYS A 28 15.68 12.42 -6.07
CA CYS A 28 15.88 13.71 -5.42
C CYS A 28 15.00 14.77 -6.08
N SER A 29 14.50 15.71 -5.28
CA SER A 29 13.77 16.88 -5.79
C SER A 29 14.67 17.72 -6.72
N SER A 30 14.05 18.49 -7.61
CA SER A 30 14.79 19.29 -8.61
C SER A 30 15.75 20.32 -8.00
N ASP A 31 15.47 20.79 -6.78
CA ASP A 31 16.28 21.72 -6.01
C ASP A 31 17.27 21.04 -5.04
N GLN A 32 17.27 19.70 -4.99
CA GLN A 32 18.14 18.87 -4.14
C GLN A 32 17.97 19.12 -2.63
N THR A 33 16.75 19.43 -2.19
CA THR A 33 16.43 19.72 -0.79
C THR A 33 15.57 18.65 -0.11
N SER A 34 15.17 17.61 -0.84
CA SER A 34 14.35 16.51 -0.31
C SER A 34 14.36 15.29 -1.24
N CYS A 35 13.92 14.14 -0.72
CA CYS A 35 13.58 12.98 -1.53
C CYS A 35 12.09 13.00 -1.93
N GLU A 36 11.82 12.75 -3.21
CA GLU A 36 10.49 12.47 -3.75
C GLU A 36 10.21 10.97 -3.63
N CYS A 37 9.37 10.60 -2.67
CA CYS A 37 9.13 9.21 -2.36
C CYS A 37 8.15 8.54 -3.34
N PRO A 38 8.44 7.31 -3.78
CA PRO A 38 7.56 6.57 -4.66
C PRO A 38 6.29 6.13 -3.91
N PRO A 39 5.25 5.69 -4.64
CA PRO A 39 4.04 5.17 -4.03
C PRO A 39 4.32 4.08 -2.98
N GLY A 40 3.73 4.23 -1.80
CA GLY A 40 3.88 3.28 -0.69
C GLY A 40 4.92 3.67 0.36
N PHE A 41 5.71 4.73 0.12
CA PHE A 41 6.80 5.14 1.00
C PHE A 41 6.74 6.64 1.36
N THR A 42 7.32 6.98 2.51
CA THR A 42 7.45 8.33 3.07
C THR A 42 8.70 8.44 3.97
N GLY A 43 8.86 9.56 4.66
CA GLY A 43 10.05 9.90 5.44
C GLY A 43 11.04 10.74 4.64
N ASP A 44 12.02 11.34 5.33
CA ASP A 44 12.99 12.27 4.72
C ASP A 44 13.80 11.62 3.59
N ILE A 45 14.02 10.31 3.69
CA ILE A 45 14.78 9.51 2.73
C ILE A 45 13.98 8.33 2.17
N CYS A 46 12.64 8.36 2.28
CA CYS A 46 11.74 7.34 1.74
C CYS A 46 11.96 5.94 2.32
N ASP A 47 12.43 5.83 3.57
CA ASP A 47 12.71 4.58 4.26
C ASP A 47 11.53 4.03 5.06
N ASP A 48 10.51 4.86 5.31
CA ASP A 48 9.29 4.46 5.98
C ASP A 48 8.22 4.03 4.98
N MET A 49 7.48 2.97 5.31
CA MET A 49 6.25 2.64 4.58
C MET A 49 5.15 3.63 4.95
N CYS A 50 4.13 3.76 4.09
CA CYS A 50 2.98 4.57 4.45
C CYS A 50 2.34 4.11 5.76
N PRO A 51 2.04 5.05 6.67
CA PRO A 51 1.29 4.72 7.87
C PRO A 51 -0.14 4.29 7.50
N ASP A 52 -0.78 3.56 8.41
CA ASP A 52 -2.16 3.15 8.26
C ASP A 52 -3.08 4.34 7.94
N GLY A 53 -3.98 4.16 6.99
CA GLY A 53 -4.90 5.21 6.55
C GLY A 53 -4.34 6.14 5.48
N ARG A 54 -3.10 5.95 5.00
CA ARG A 54 -2.50 6.74 3.92
C ARG A 54 -1.91 5.90 2.80
N TRP A 55 -1.82 6.48 1.60
CA TRP A 55 -1.30 5.80 0.43
C TRP A 55 -0.73 6.76 -0.63
N GLY A 56 -0.12 6.20 -1.67
CA GLY A 56 0.41 6.92 -2.81
C GLY A 56 1.81 7.49 -2.57
N ALA A 57 2.29 8.31 -3.50
CA ALA A 57 3.61 8.93 -3.44
C ALA A 57 3.72 9.87 -2.22
N GLY A 58 4.73 9.65 -1.38
CA GLY A 58 4.90 10.37 -0.12
C GLY A 58 3.75 10.18 0.88
N CYS A 59 2.84 9.21 0.65
CA CYS A 59 1.68 8.94 1.50
C CYS A 59 0.73 10.13 1.68
N ASN A 60 0.62 10.96 0.63
CA ASN A 60 -0.16 12.19 0.64
C ASN A 60 -1.67 11.97 0.44
N GLN A 61 -2.09 10.75 0.09
CA GLN A 61 -3.50 10.41 -0.07
C GLN A 61 -4.05 9.74 1.19
N ILE A 62 -5.33 9.96 1.47
CA ILE A 62 -6.05 9.33 2.60
C ILE A 62 -6.83 8.12 2.06
N CYS A 63 -6.87 7.03 2.82
CA CYS A 63 -7.68 5.86 2.49
C CYS A 63 -9.18 6.21 2.56
N GLY A 64 -9.92 5.96 1.47
CA GLY A 64 -11.37 6.16 1.39
C GLY A 64 -12.19 4.97 1.92
N CYS A 65 -11.71 4.26 2.95
CA CYS A 65 -12.21 2.95 3.36
C CYS A 65 -13.01 2.97 4.68
N ASP A 66 -13.73 4.06 4.96
CA ASP A 66 -14.55 4.23 6.18
C ASP A 66 -13.81 3.89 7.50
N GLY A 67 -12.55 4.34 7.60
CA GLY A 67 -11.70 4.11 8.78
C GLY A 67 -10.88 2.81 8.77
N LYS A 68 -10.90 2.04 7.68
CA LYS A 68 -10.07 0.83 7.50
C LYS A 68 -8.76 1.15 6.77
N SER A 69 -7.76 0.29 6.96
CA SER A 69 -6.49 0.37 6.23
C SER A 69 -6.67 0.07 4.74
N CYS A 70 -5.90 0.76 3.90
CA CYS A 70 -5.81 0.51 2.47
C CYS A 70 -4.39 0.07 2.08
N ASP A 71 -4.26 -0.42 0.86
CA ASP A 71 -2.98 -0.73 0.25
C ASP A 71 -2.16 0.57 0.10
N PRO A 72 -0.93 0.62 0.61
CA PRO A 72 -0.15 1.86 0.68
C PRO A 72 0.30 2.37 -0.70
N VAL A 73 0.32 1.51 -1.71
CA VAL A 73 0.73 1.86 -3.08
C VAL A 73 -0.46 2.38 -3.89
N THR A 74 -1.57 1.64 -3.87
CA THR A 74 -2.71 1.84 -4.77
C THR A 74 -3.90 2.56 -4.12
N GLY A 75 -3.96 2.61 -2.78
CA GLY A 75 -5.13 3.13 -2.05
C GLY A 75 -6.32 2.19 -2.01
N SER A 76 -6.20 0.99 -2.58
CA SER A 76 -7.27 0.00 -2.59
C SER A 76 -7.56 -0.48 -1.18
N CYS A 77 -8.83 -0.47 -0.77
CA CYS A 77 -9.19 -0.95 0.56
C CYS A 77 -8.73 -2.39 0.76
N ARG A 78 -8.06 -2.65 1.89
CA ARG A 78 -7.69 -4.02 2.26
C ARG A 78 -8.97 -4.71 2.73
N CYS A 79 -9.50 -5.57 1.87
CA CYS A 79 -10.72 -6.30 2.15
C CYS A 79 -10.38 -7.51 3.03
N THR A 80 -10.87 -7.51 4.26
CA THR A 80 -10.70 -8.65 5.18
C THR A 80 -11.78 -9.71 4.98
N SER A 81 -12.83 -9.38 4.24
CA SER A 81 -13.86 -10.29 3.75
C SER A 81 -14.37 -9.88 2.36
N ALA A 82 -15.08 -10.81 1.70
CA ALA A 82 -15.66 -10.61 0.36
C ALA A 82 -16.80 -9.56 0.31
N GLU A 83 -17.32 -9.14 1.46
CA GLU A 83 -18.44 -8.19 1.57
C GLU A 83 -17.98 -6.72 1.64
N GLU A 84 -16.69 -6.48 1.91
CA GLU A 84 -16.14 -5.14 2.16
C GLU A 84 -15.53 -4.45 0.93
N CYS A 85 -15.50 -5.12 -0.24
CA CYS A 85 -14.89 -4.61 -1.47
C CYS A 85 -15.95 -4.17 -2.50
N PRO A 86 -15.86 -2.96 -3.09
CA PRO A 86 -16.81 -2.45 -4.08
C PRO A 86 -16.79 -3.22 -5.43
N GLN A 87 -15.84 -4.12 -5.63
CA GLN A 87 -15.80 -5.04 -6.78
C GLN A 87 -16.67 -6.30 -6.56
N GLY A 88 -17.28 -6.46 -5.38
CA GLY A 88 -18.09 -7.61 -5.02
C GLY A 88 -17.25 -8.86 -4.70
N PRO A 89 -17.89 -10.04 -4.50
CA PRO A 89 -17.17 -11.31 -4.38
C PRO A 89 -16.34 -11.55 -5.65
N CYS A 90 -15.19 -12.22 -5.51
CA CYS A 90 -14.36 -12.55 -6.65
C CYS A 90 -15.17 -13.26 -7.76
N PRO A 91 -14.84 -13.00 -9.04
CA PRO A 91 -15.45 -13.74 -10.14
C PRO A 91 -15.34 -15.25 -9.91
N PRO A 92 -16.34 -16.05 -10.33
CA PRO A 92 -16.30 -17.50 -10.18
C PRO A 92 -14.97 -18.08 -10.69
N GLY A 93 -14.32 -18.85 -9.83
CA GLY A 93 -13.02 -19.47 -10.07
C GLY A 93 -11.84 -18.70 -9.50
N PHE A 94 -12.05 -17.58 -8.81
CA PHE A 94 -10.97 -16.76 -8.23
C PHE A 94 -11.15 -16.45 -6.74
N TYR A 95 -10.02 -16.24 -6.05
CA TYR A 95 -9.94 -15.90 -4.63
C TYR A 95 -8.67 -15.07 -4.33
N GLY A 96 -8.45 -14.73 -3.06
CA GLY A 96 -7.26 -13.99 -2.62
C GLY A 96 -7.32 -12.48 -2.85
N PRO A 97 -6.25 -11.75 -2.51
CA PRO A 97 -6.20 -10.30 -2.65
C PRO A 97 -6.42 -9.93 -4.12
N MET A 98 -7.32 -8.97 -4.36
CA MET A 98 -7.68 -8.48 -5.70
C MET A 98 -8.15 -9.57 -6.69
N CYS A 99 -8.53 -10.77 -6.21
CA CYS A 99 -9.01 -11.89 -7.03
C CYS A 99 -8.01 -12.41 -8.08
N GLU A 100 -6.71 -12.34 -7.79
CA GLU A 100 -5.66 -12.79 -8.71
C GLU A 100 -5.37 -14.30 -8.65
N LEU A 101 -5.86 -14.99 -7.61
CA LEU A 101 -5.60 -16.42 -7.43
C LEU A 101 -6.77 -17.24 -7.97
N LYS A 102 -6.50 -18.32 -8.71
CA LYS A 102 -7.54 -19.26 -9.14
C LYS A 102 -7.87 -20.26 -8.04
N CYS A 103 -9.15 -20.57 -7.84
CA CYS A 103 -9.59 -21.63 -6.93
C CYS A 103 -8.76 -22.90 -7.12
N ARG A 104 -8.41 -23.57 -6.01
CA ARG A 104 -7.53 -24.75 -6.04
C ARG A 104 -8.16 -25.94 -6.76
N MET A 105 -9.47 -25.92 -6.91
CA MET A 105 -10.25 -26.94 -7.59
C MET A 105 -11.49 -26.32 -8.24
N GLN A 106 -12.14 -27.10 -9.10
CA GLN A 106 -13.41 -26.72 -9.70
C GLN A 106 -14.51 -26.82 -8.65
N CYS A 107 -15.08 -25.69 -8.24
CA CYS A 107 -16.19 -25.64 -7.28
C CYS A 107 -17.55 -25.57 -7.98
N PRO A 108 -18.64 -26.08 -7.37
CA PRO A 108 -19.97 -26.20 -7.99
C PRO A 108 -20.56 -24.89 -8.54
N ASP A 109 -20.16 -23.74 -7.99
CA ASP A 109 -20.55 -22.41 -8.49
C ASP A 109 -19.33 -21.52 -8.77
N GLY A 110 -18.14 -22.14 -8.89
CA GLY A 110 -16.85 -21.43 -8.95
C GLY A 110 -16.50 -20.67 -7.67
N ARG A 111 -17.31 -20.78 -6.61
CA ARG A 111 -17.06 -20.11 -5.34
C ARG A 111 -16.15 -20.98 -4.46
N CYS A 112 -15.03 -20.42 -4.05
CA CYS A 112 -14.12 -21.02 -3.10
C CYS A 112 -13.82 -20.06 -1.95
N ASP A 113 -13.31 -20.62 -0.85
CA ASP A 113 -12.90 -19.89 0.33
C ASP A 113 -11.92 -18.76 -0.05
N PRO A 114 -12.17 -17.53 0.41
CA PRO A 114 -11.41 -16.36 -0.02
C PRO A 114 -9.95 -16.36 0.46
N VAL A 115 -9.59 -17.20 1.43
CA VAL A 115 -8.26 -17.31 2.02
C VAL A 115 -7.53 -18.54 1.47
N TYR A 116 -8.19 -19.68 1.44
CA TYR A 116 -7.56 -20.98 1.15
C TYR A 116 -7.83 -21.50 -0.26
N GLY A 117 -8.87 -20.99 -0.93
CA GLY A 117 -9.21 -21.38 -2.30
C GLY A 117 -9.82 -22.78 -2.44
N TYR A 118 -10.27 -23.41 -1.34
CA TYR A 118 -11.04 -24.65 -1.34
C TYR A 118 -12.53 -24.37 -1.46
N CYS A 119 -13.32 -25.30 -2.01
CA CYS A 119 -14.76 -25.08 -2.09
C CYS A 119 -15.36 -24.96 -0.69
N THR A 120 -16.21 -23.96 -0.49
CA THR A 120 -17.01 -23.85 0.73
C THR A 120 -18.18 -24.81 0.62
N CYS A 121 -18.27 -25.77 1.52
CA CYS A 121 -19.47 -26.59 1.68
C CYS A 121 -20.43 -25.88 2.64
N GLU A 122 -21.74 -26.10 2.48
CA GLU A 122 -22.69 -25.74 3.54
C GLU A 122 -22.34 -26.57 4.79
N GLU A 123 -22.30 -25.94 5.96
CA GLU A 123 -22.01 -26.64 7.21
C GLU A 123 -23.02 -27.78 7.43
N GLY A 124 -22.54 -29.02 7.56
CA GLY A 124 -23.35 -30.15 8.01
C GLY A 124 -23.48 -31.38 7.09
N LEU A 125 -22.53 -31.62 6.17
CA LEU A 125 -22.37 -32.93 5.53
C LEU A 125 -21.10 -33.65 6.01
#